data_AF-A0A2E6HD59-F1
#
_entry.id   AF-A0A2E6HD59-F1
#
_cell.length_a   1.000
_cell.length_b   1.000
_cell.length_c   1.000
_cell.angle_alpha   90.00
_cell.angle_beta   90.00
_cell.angle_gamma   90.00
#
_symmetry.space_group_name_H-M   'P 1'
#
loop_
_entity.id
_entity.type
_entity.pdbx_description
1 polymer ?
#
loop_
_entity_poly.entity_id
_entity_poly.type
_entity_poly.pdbx_seq_one_letter_code
_entity_poly.pdbx_strand_id
1 'polypeptide(L)'
;MKYLPLKLAAVLLMGCGELRRSTSSSETQLNKVVNKDANTDPKIDKAISCCNSIHEAAANGKIEGVKAHLAAGTDVNEKDNDGLTPLHLTETKEIAELLIAEGANLNSIDNFFDFTPLDFMEGEVDQKIINLLRKHGAKKAEELLAEGN
;
A
#
# COMPACT_ATOMS: atom_id res chain seq x y z
N MET A 1 -29.24 11.88 -13.67
CA MET A 1 -29.24 11.49 -12.24
C MET A 1 -27.87 11.87 -11.69
N LYS A 2 -27.85 12.76 -10.69
CA LYS A 2 -26.64 13.40 -10.18
C LYS A 2 -26.00 12.47 -9.15
N TYR A 3 -24.83 11.92 -9.44
CA TYR A 3 -23.99 11.28 -8.41
C TYR A 3 -23.26 12.37 -7.62
N LEU A 4 -23.47 12.35 -6.31
CA LEU A 4 -22.81 13.22 -5.33
C LEU A 4 -21.32 12.83 -5.23
N PRO A 5 -20.36 13.77 -5.19
CA PRO A 5 -18.95 13.41 -5.08
C PRO A 5 -18.63 12.95 -3.66
N LEU A 6 -18.19 11.70 -3.54
CA LEU A 6 -17.79 11.00 -2.31
C LEU A 6 -16.45 11.48 -1.70
N LYS A 7 -16.07 12.74 -1.93
CA LYS A 7 -14.88 13.33 -1.30
C LYS A 7 -15.29 14.12 -0.06
N LEU A 8 -15.55 13.46 1.09
CA LEU A 8 -15.40 14.09 2.43
C LEU A 8 -15.67 13.20 3.68
N ALA A 9 -15.59 11.87 3.63
CA ALA A 9 -15.93 11.05 4.82
C ALA A 9 -14.77 10.51 5.65
N ALA A 10 -13.50 10.54 5.18
CA ALA A 10 -12.41 9.84 5.88
C ALA A 10 -11.33 10.73 6.51
N VAL A 11 -11.41 12.06 6.41
CA VAL A 11 -10.44 12.96 7.04
C VAL A 11 -11.19 14.07 7.77
N LEU A 12 -10.99 14.15 9.10
CA LEU A 12 -11.48 15.16 10.08
C LEU A 12 -12.69 14.80 10.97
N LEU A 13 -12.52 13.79 11.84
CA LEU A 13 -12.92 13.90 13.24
C LEU A 13 -11.67 13.78 14.12
N MET A 14 -11.01 14.92 14.40
CA MET A 14 -10.01 15.04 15.47
C MET A 14 -10.72 15.32 16.81
N GLY A 15 -10.33 14.62 17.88
CA GLY A 15 -10.69 14.98 19.24
C GLY A 15 -10.32 13.92 20.27
N CYS A 16 -9.26 14.17 21.03
CA CYS A 16 -8.78 13.36 22.16
C CYS A 16 -9.89 13.02 23.17
N GLY A 17 -10.04 11.74 23.52
CA GLY A 17 -10.92 11.30 24.60
C GLY A 17 -10.92 9.78 24.69
N GLU A 18 -10.48 9.25 25.82
CA GLU A 18 -10.29 7.82 26.05
C GLU A 18 -11.51 6.97 25.68
N LEU A 19 -11.28 5.88 24.95
CA LEU A 19 -12.07 4.67 25.15
C LEU A 19 -11.15 3.44 25.13
N ARG A 20 -10.58 3.15 26.30
CA ARG A 20 -10.18 1.77 26.63
C ARG A 20 -11.44 0.90 26.65
N ARG A 21 -11.54 -0.10 25.77
CA ARG A 21 -12.09 -1.41 26.12
C ARG A 21 -11.72 -2.52 25.11
N SER A 22 -10.59 -3.14 25.40
CA SER A 22 -10.38 -4.59 25.54
C SER A 22 -10.79 -5.58 24.42
N THR A 23 -9.74 -6.15 23.81
CA THR A 23 -9.43 -7.59 23.64
C THR A 23 -10.34 -8.45 22.74
N SER A 24 -9.81 -8.92 21.62
CA SER A 24 -9.14 -10.24 21.48
C SER A 24 -9.13 -10.70 20.01
N SER A 25 -8.00 -11.26 19.56
CA SER A 25 -7.83 -11.98 18.29
C SER A 25 -7.48 -11.18 17.01
N SER A 26 -6.32 -10.51 16.99
CA SER A 26 -5.57 -10.32 15.73
C SER A 26 -4.04 -10.12 15.93
N GLU A 27 -3.48 -10.66 17.02
CA GLU A 27 -2.03 -10.82 17.16
C GLU A 27 -1.45 -11.93 16.23
N THR A 28 -2.23 -12.44 15.27
CA THR A 28 -1.93 -13.69 14.56
C THR A 28 -1.30 -13.55 13.17
N GLN A 29 -0.86 -12.36 12.75
CA GLN A 29 0.02 -12.25 11.56
C GLN A 29 1.29 -11.40 11.72
N LEU A 30 1.55 -10.78 12.88
CA LEU A 30 2.78 -10.01 13.11
C LEU A 30 4.06 -10.88 13.30
N ASN A 31 3.93 -12.20 13.35
CA ASN A 31 5.02 -13.11 13.73
C ASN A 31 5.44 -14.11 12.62
N LYS A 32 5.08 -13.91 11.35
CA LYS A 32 5.40 -14.92 10.31
C LYS A 32 6.55 -14.57 9.36
N VAL A 33 7.09 -13.35 9.38
CA VAL A 33 8.27 -12.99 8.55
C VAL A 33 9.26 -12.15 9.36
N VAL A 34 9.76 -12.67 10.48
CA VAL A 34 11.07 -12.24 10.99
C VAL A 34 11.83 -13.49 11.41
N ASN A 35 12.66 -13.98 10.49
CA ASN A 35 13.82 -14.79 10.84
C ASN A 35 14.66 -13.95 11.81
N LYS A 36 14.53 -14.20 13.12
CA LYS A 36 15.31 -13.53 14.19
C LYS A 36 16.80 -13.88 14.18
N ASP A 37 17.25 -14.56 13.12
CA ASP A 37 18.58 -15.06 12.85
C ASP A 37 19.30 -14.31 11.71
N ALA A 38 18.68 -13.29 11.11
CA ALA A 38 19.38 -12.42 10.17
C ALA A 38 20.01 -11.21 10.88
N ASN A 39 21.31 -11.07 10.67
CA ASN A 39 22.20 -9.96 11.00
C ASN A 39 21.70 -8.62 10.43
N THR A 40 20.61 -8.04 10.96
CA THR A 40 20.10 -6.73 10.52
C THR A 40 20.94 -5.61 11.12
N ASP A 41 21.39 -4.68 10.28
CA ASP A 41 22.11 -3.48 10.72
C ASP A 41 21.21 -2.73 11.72
N PRO A 42 21.67 -2.39 12.94
CA PRO A 42 20.86 -1.74 13.97
C PRO A 42 20.22 -0.40 13.53
N LYS A 43 20.63 0.17 12.38
CA LYS A 43 19.94 1.30 11.74
C LYS A 43 18.60 0.91 11.08
N ILE A 44 18.48 -0.32 10.58
CA ILE A 44 17.29 -0.85 9.90
C ILE A 44 16.17 -1.08 10.92
N ASP A 45 16.48 -1.62 12.10
CA ASP A 45 15.53 -1.86 13.19
C ASP A 45 14.80 -0.58 13.65
N LYS A 46 15.51 0.56 13.67
CA LYS A 46 14.92 1.85 14.05
C LYS A 46 14.03 2.45 12.94
N ALA A 47 14.32 2.18 11.68
CA ALA A 47 13.54 2.67 10.54
C ALA A 47 12.25 1.84 10.34
N ILE A 48 12.31 0.52 10.56
CA ILE A 48 11.14 -0.37 10.57
C ILE A 48 10.21 -0.02 11.73
N SER A 49 10.74 0.45 12.86
CA SER A 49 9.93 0.83 14.03
C SER A 49 8.90 1.94 13.76
N CYS A 50 8.98 2.68 12.65
CA CYS A 50 8.05 3.79 12.37
C CYS A 50 6.82 3.40 11.53
N CYS A 51 6.79 2.18 10.98
CA CYS A 51 5.69 1.63 10.19
C CYS A 51 5.73 0.11 10.28
N ASN A 52 4.65 -0.49 10.80
CA ASN A 52 4.61 -1.93 11.09
C ASN A 52 4.66 -2.80 9.82
N SER A 53 4.36 -2.21 8.65
CA SER A 53 4.41 -2.89 7.36
C SER A 53 4.81 -1.94 6.22
N ILE A 54 5.20 -2.52 5.07
CA ILE A 54 5.45 -1.79 3.83
C ILE A 54 4.18 -1.10 3.29
N HIS A 55 3.01 -1.68 3.54
CA HIS A 55 1.69 -1.10 3.23
C HIS A 55 1.46 0.21 3.96
N GLU A 56 1.69 0.21 5.29
CA GLU A 56 1.55 1.42 6.11
C GLU A 56 2.59 2.47 5.71
N ALA A 57 3.81 2.06 5.35
CA ALA A 57 4.84 2.97 4.88
C ALA A 57 4.45 3.66 3.56
N ALA A 58 3.91 2.89 2.61
CA ALA A 58 3.44 3.40 1.32
C ALA A 58 2.23 4.33 1.46
N ALA A 59 1.26 3.94 2.29
CA ALA A 59 0.03 4.69 2.58
C ALA A 59 0.27 6.05 3.25
N ASN A 60 1.36 6.18 4.02
CA ASN A 60 1.71 7.41 4.73
C ASN A 60 2.83 8.22 4.03
N GLY A 61 3.21 7.88 2.80
CA GLY A 61 4.26 8.60 2.08
C GLY A 61 5.67 8.45 2.67
N LYS A 62 5.92 7.43 3.52
CA LYS A 62 7.19 7.23 4.24
C LYS A 62 8.21 6.44 3.40
N ILE A 63 8.90 7.11 2.47
CA ILE A 63 9.86 6.46 1.57
C ILE A 63 10.97 5.67 2.29
N GLU A 64 11.50 6.18 3.40
CA GLU A 64 12.56 5.48 4.15
C GLU A 64 12.04 4.22 4.84
N GLY A 65 10.76 4.21 5.24
CA GLY A 65 10.09 3.02 5.74
C GLY A 65 9.93 1.94 4.67
N VAL A 66 9.51 2.35 3.46
CA VAL A 66 9.41 1.45 2.29
C VAL A 66 10.78 0.83 1.97
N LYS A 67 11.83 1.65 1.88
CA LYS A 67 13.20 1.17 1.65
C LYS A 67 13.68 0.20 2.73
N ALA A 68 13.40 0.50 4.01
CA ALA A 68 13.83 -0.36 5.11
C ALA A 68 13.17 -1.73 5.06
N HIS A 69 11.86 -1.79 4.77
CA HIS A 69 11.14 -3.05 4.58
C HIS A 69 11.69 -3.87 3.39
N LEU A 70 11.90 -3.23 2.24
CA LEU A 70 12.49 -3.88 1.06
C LEU A 70 13.90 -4.40 1.34
N ALA A 71 14.74 -3.60 2.03
CA ALA A 71 16.08 -4.00 2.44
C ALA A 71 16.08 -5.16 3.45
N ALA A 72 15.03 -5.28 4.25
CA ALA A 72 14.83 -6.42 5.15
C ALA A 72 14.35 -7.69 4.44
N GLY A 73 14.09 -7.63 3.13
CA GLY A 73 13.66 -8.76 2.32
C GLY A 73 12.15 -8.96 2.25
N THR A 74 11.35 -7.97 2.65
CA THR A 74 9.91 -7.97 2.44
C THR A 74 9.61 -8.00 0.94
N ASP A 75 8.66 -8.84 0.53
CA ASP A 75 8.23 -8.90 -0.87
C ASP A 75 7.53 -7.58 -1.25
N VAL A 76 7.98 -6.98 -2.36
CA VAL A 76 7.37 -5.76 -2.93
C VAL A 76 5.91 -5.98 -3.33
N ASN A 77 5.51 -7.23 -3.57
CA ASN A 77 4.16 -7.67 -3.92
C ASN A 77 3.42 -8.33 -2.76
N GLU A 78 3.94 -8.22 -1.54
CA GLU A 78 3.24 -8.69 -0.35
C GLU A 78 1.81 -8.15 -0.35
N LYS A 79 0.86 -9.01 -0.03
CA LYS A 79 -0.55 -8.63 0.10
C LYS A 79 -0.91 -8.54 1.56
N ASP A 80 -1.64 -7.49 1.95
CA ASP A 80 -2.27 -7.42 3.26
C ASP A 80 -3.52 -8.33 3.34
N ASN A 81 -4.26 -8.23 4.46
CA ASN A 81 -5.47 -9.03 4.68
C ASN A 81 -6.58 -8.75 3.65
N ASP A 82 -6.51 -7.58 3.01
CA ASP A 82 -7.47 -7.06 2.05
C ASP A 82 -7.05 -7.43 0.60
N GLY A 83 -5.90 -8.10 0.45
CA GLY A 83 -5.33 -8.46 -0.84
C GLY A 83 -4.62 -7.30 -1.53
N LEU A 84 -4.49 -6.16 -0.86
CA LEU A 84 -3.84 -4.96 -1.38
C LEU A 84 -2.34 -5.13 -1.31
N THR A 85 -1.65 -4.69 -2.35
CA THR A 85 -0.18 -4.58 -2.37
C THR A 85 0.24 -3.17 -1.96
N PRO A 86 1.52 -2.92 -1.62
CA PRO A 86 2.01 -1.57 -1.32
C PRO A 86 1.72 -0.56 -2.42
N LEU A 87 1.68 -1.01 -3.68
CA LEU A 87 1.40 -0.17 -4.83
C LEU A 87 -0.07 0.30 -4.89
N HIS A 88 -1.03 -0.46 -4.33
CA HIS A 88 -2.42 -0.01 -4.21
C HIS A 88 -2.57 1.20 -3.30
N LEU A 89 -1.71 1.28 -2.29
CA LEU A 89 -1.79 2.27 -1.22
C LEU A 89 -0.82 3.44 -1.40
N THR A 90 -0.02 3.49 -2.48
CA THR A 90 1.00 4.52 -2.64
C THR A 90 0.40 5.93 -2.72
N GLU A 91 0.88 6.83 -1.87
CA GLU A 91 0.43 8.23 -1.87
C GLU A 91 1.29 9.13 -2.77
N THR A 92 2.59 8.81 -2.90
CA THR A 92 3.56 9.68 -3.58
C THR A 92 4.14 9.02 -4.83
N LYS A 93 4.58 9.88 -5.76
CA LYS A 93 5.22 9.44 -7.01
C LYS A 93 6.55 8.75 -6.73
N GLU A 94 7.31 9.24 -5.76
CA GLU A 94 8.63 8.72 -5.41
C GLU A 94 8.54 7.29 -4.87
N ILE A 95 7.51 6.97 -4.09
CA ILE A 95 7.26 5.60 -3.62
C ILE A 95 6.81 4.71 -4.77
N ALA A 96 5.93 5.19 -5.64
CA ALA A 96 5.52 4.44 -6.83
C ALA A 96 6.73 4.12 -7.72
N GLU A 97 7.63 5.08 -7.98
CA GLU A 97 8.86 4.84 -8.74
C GLU A 97 9.76 3.78 -8.08
N LEU A 98 9.92 3.83 -6.76
CA LEU A 98 10.69 2.84 -6.01
C LEU A 98 10.07 1.44 -6.13
N LEU A 99 8.78 1.30 -5.87
CA LEU A 99 8.09 0.00 -5.95
C LEU A 99 8.16 -0.60 -7.36
N ILE A 100 7.98 0.23 -8.40
CA ILE A 100 8.11 -0.21 -9.80
C ILE A 100 9.55 -0.70 -10.08
N ALA A 101 10.57 0.04 -9.60
CA ALA A 101 11.97 -0.34 -9.80
C ALA A 101 12.33 -1.67 -9.13
N GLU A 102 11.68 -1.98 -8.02
CA GLU A 102 11.83 -3.25 -7.27
C GLU A 102 10.97 -4.39 -7.82
N GLY A 103 10.23 -4.17 -8.92
CA GLY A 103 9.47 -5.21 -9.60
C GLY A 103 8.04 -5.40 -9.09
N ALA A 104 7.41 -4.34 -8.57
CA ALA A 104 6.00 -4.37 -8.21
C ALA A 104 5.10 -4.75 -9.41
N ASN A 105 4.16 -5.65 -9.18
CA ASN A 105 3.14 -6.05 -10.13
C ASN A 105 2.04 -4.98 -10.19
N LEU A 106 2.05 -4.24 -11.29
CA LEU A 106 1.18 -3.09 -11.56
C LEU A 106 -0.30 -3.44 -11.74
N ASN A 107 -0.59 -4.72 -12.03
CA ASN A 107 -1.93 -5.23 -12.34
C ASN A 107 -2.38 -6.27 -11.31
N SER A 108 -1.80 -6.25 -10.11
CA SER A 108 -2.29 -7.04 -8.99
C SER A 108 -3.71 -6.61 -8.66
N ILE A 109 -4.61 -7.56 -8.42
CA ILE A 109 -5.98 -7.27 -7.99
C ILE A 109 -6.14 -7.47 -6.49
N ASP A 110 -6.95 -6.63 -5.85
CA ASP A 110 -7.37 -6.81 -4.47
C ASP A 110 -8.34 -8.00 -4.31
N ASN A 111 -8.73 -8.32 -3.07
CA ASN A 111 -9.67 -9.41 -2.81
C ASN A 111 -11.14 -8.94 -2.72
N PHE A 112 -11.41 -7.63 -2.80
CA PHE A 112 -12.75 -7.09 -2.57
C PHE A 112 -13.49 -6.80 -3.86
N PHE A 113 -12.86 -6.10 -4.80
CA PHE A 113 -13.50 -5.59 -6.01
C PHE A 113 -12.73 -5.95 -7.29
N ASP A 114 -11.71 -6.81 -7.16
CA ASP A 114 -10.72 -7.12 -8.19
C ASP A 114 -10.04 -5.85 -8.74
N PHE A 115 -9.87 -4.85 -7.89
CA PHE A 115 -9.32 -3.55 -8.28
C PHE A 115 -7.81 -3.60 -8.39
N THR A 116 -7.27 -3.00 -9.45
CA THR A 116 -5.84 -2.81 -9.61
C THR A 116 -5.36 -1.55 -8.89
N PRO A 117 -4.04 -1.35 -8.67
CA PRO A 117 -3.52 -0.11 -8.14
C PRO A 117 -4.01 1.13 -8.88
N LEU A 118 -4.29 1.02 -10.19
CA LEU A 118 -4.78 2.12 -10.98
C LEU A 118 -6.27 2.42 -10.75
N ASP A 119 -7.07 1.42 -10.38
CA ASP A 119 -8.49 1.59 -10.03
C ASP A 119 -8.67 2.34 -8.70
N PHE A 120 -7.71 2.22 -7.79
CA PHE A 120 -7.68 3.00 -6.55
C PHE A 120 -7.36 4.48 -6.76
N MET A 121 -6.86 4.86 -7.94
CA MET A 121 -6.45 6.23 -8.27
C MET A 121 -7.59 7.02 -8.92
N GLU A 122 -8.66 7.27 -8.16
CA GLU A 122 -9.74 8.17 -8.58
C GLU A 122 -9.69 9.52 -7.84
N GLY A 123 -9.92 10.62 -8.57
CA GLY A 123 -10.09 11.96 -7.98
C GLY A 123 -8.84 12.87 -8.02
N GLU A 124 -8.50 13.46 -6.86
CA GLU A 124 -7.41 14.45 -6.69
C GLU A 124 -6.03 13.80 -6.47
N VAL A 125 -5.89 12.53 -6.83
CA VAL A 125 -4.56 11.89 -6.85
C VAL A 125 -3.67 12.62 -7.85
N ASP A 126 -2.40 12.75 -7.51
CA ASP A 126 -1.41 13.42 -8.35
C ASP A 126 -1.36 12.69 -9.70
N GLN A 127 -1.90 13.32 -10.76
CA GLN A 127 -2.00 12.76 -12.12
C GLN A 127 -0.65 12.22 -12.63
N LYS A 128 0.44 12.67 -12.03
CA LYS A 128 1.78 12.14 -12.27
C LYS A 128 1.91 10.65 -11.95
N ILE A 129 1.29 10.15 -10.90
CA ILE A 129 1.35 8.72 -10.51
C ILE A 129 0.57 7.87 -11.52
N ILE A 130 -0.65 8.31 -11.86
CA ILE A 130 -1.48 7.67 -12.90
C ILE A 130 -0.70 7.58 -14.21
N ASN A 131 -0.12 8.69 -14.67
CA ASN A 131 0.66 8.73 -15.90
C ASN A 131 1.92 7.86 -15.82
N LEU A 132 2.59 7.80 -14.66
CA LEU A 132 3.75 6.95 -14.43
C LEU A 132 3.38 5.46 -14.55
N LEU A 133 2.31 5.04 -13.90
CA LEU A 133 1.85 3.64 -13.94
C LEU A 133 1.40 3.25 -15.35
N ARG A 134 0.61 4.10 -16.02
CA ARG A 134 0.22 3.90 -17.42
C ARG A 134 1.41 3.74 -18.35
N LYS A 135 2.45 4.56 -18.15
CA LYS A 135 3.70 4.48 -18.93
C LYS A 135 4.40 3.13 -18.77
N HIS A 136 4.27 2.48 -17.62
CA HIS A 136 4.84 1.15 -17.35
C HIS A 136 3.86 0.00 -17.67
N GLY A 137 2.71 0.29 -18.30
CA GLY A 137 1.76 -0.72 -18.74
C GLY A 137 0.74 -1.14 -17.69
N ALA A 138 0.56 -0.34 -16.62
CA ALA A 138 -0.53 -0.55 -15.68
C ALA A 138 -1.89 -0.33 -16.37
N LYS A 139 -2.84 -1.19 -16.06
CA LYS A 139 -4.20 -1.17 -16.60
C LYS A 139 -5.20 -1.20 -15.45
N LYS A 140 -6.38 -0.66 -15.72
CA LYS A 140 -7.54 -0.86 -14.88
C LYS A 140 -8.06 -2.28 -15.02
N ALA A 141 -8.76 -2.77 -14.00
CA ALA A 141 -9.39 -4.09 -14.05
C ALA A 141 -10.30 -4.26 -15.26
N GLU A 142 -11.11 -3.23 -15.58
CA GLU A 142 -12.02 -3.23 -16.74
C GLU A 142 -11.30 -3.41 -18.09
N GLU A 143 -10.09 -2.88 -18.23
CA GLU A 143 -9.30 -2.97 -19.45
C GLU A 143 -8.64 -4.35 -19.59
N LEU A 144 -8.20 -4.93 -18.48
CA LEU A 144 -7.66 -6.29 -18.45
C LEU A 144 -8.72 -7.32 -18.85
N LEU A 145 -9.97 -7.12 -18.45
CA LEU A 145 -11.09 -7.98 -18.83
C LEU A 145 -11.48 -7.86 -20.31
N ALA A 146 -11.31 -6.68 -20.91
CA ALA A 146 -11.64 -6.44 -22.31
C ALA A 146 -10.67 -7.12 -23.30
N GLU A 147 -9.43 -7.40 -22.89
CA GLU A 147 -8.41 -8.05 -23.73
C GLU A 147 -8.55 -9.57 -23.83
N GLY A 148 -9.39 -10.17 -22.98
CA GLY A 148 -9.63 -11.60 -22.94
C GLY A 148 -10.75 -12.10 -23.86
N ASN A 149 -11.42 -11.22 -24.61
CA ASN A 149 -12.57 -11.53 -25.48
C ASN A 149 -12.28 -11.41 -26.97
#